data_AF-A0A2E3K5U3-F1
#
_entry.id   AF-A0A2E3K5U3-F1
#
_cell.length_a   1.000
_cell.length_b   1.000
_cell.length_c   1.000
_cell.angle_alpha   90.00
_cell.angle_beta   90.00
_cell.angle_gamma   90.00
#
_symmetry.space_group_name_H-M   'P 1'
#
loop_
_entity.id
_entity.type
_entity.pdbx_description
1 polymer ?
#
loop_
_entity_poly.entity_id
_entity_poly.type
_entity_poly.pdbx_seq_one_letter_code
_entity_poly.pdbx_strand_id
1 'polypeptide(L)'
;MDKISNTYQQNLTPVKNLNSEPRSNGEFDSNRSFINEIKDTLDKVSEEQLNAQKIAKAFEVGEENSVAKVMVAQQVSSLGFNMVLNVRNKVLSAYRDIINMPV
;
A
#
# COMPACT_ATOMS: atom_id res chain seq x y z
N MET A 1 -9.53 4.58 63.43
CA MET A 1 -9.46 5.63 62.39
C MET A 1 -8.37 6.56 62.88
N ASP A 2 -7.19 6.66 62.29
CA ASP A 2 -6.92 6.76 60.86
C ASP A 2 -5.70 6.00 60.40
N LYS A 3 -5.86 5.47 59.19
CA LYS A 3 -4.82 4.99 58.30
C LYS A 3 -4.10 6.22 57.76
N ILE A 4 -2.78 6.18 57.60
CA ILE A 4 -2.10 6.43 56.32
C ILE A 4 -0.58 6.49 56.50
N SER A 5 0.08 5.55 55.82
CA SER A 5 1.22 5.79 54.95
C SER A 5 2.51 6.34 55.57
N ASN A 6 3.52 5.48 55.71
CA ASN A 6 4.79 5.71 55.02
C ASN A 6 5.64 4.44 54.92
N THR A 7 5.17 3.45 54.16
CA THR A 7 5.99 2.32 53.71
C THR A 7 6.70 2.75 52.42
N TYR A 8 7.72 3.60 52.55
CA TYR A 8 8.62 3.92 51.44
C TYR A 8 10.07 3.90 51.94
N GLN A 9 10.52 2.73 52.38
CA GLN A 9 11.95 2.40 52.38
C GLN A 9 12.13 0.98 51.85
N GLN A 10 12.70 0.92 50.65
CA GLN A 10 13.66 -0.07 50.17
C GLN A 10 13.30 -1.56 50.30
N ASN A 11 12.88 -2.15 49.18
CA ASN A 11 13.44 -3.44 48.76
C ASN A 11 13.63 -3.47 47.24
N LEU A 12 14.86 -3.79 46.86
CA LEU A 12 15.44 -3.64 45.54
C LEU A 12 14.89 -4.69 44.56
N THR A 13 14.26 -4.24 43.48
CA THR A 13 14.24 -4.99 42.23
C THR A 13 15.11 -4.23 41.23
N PRO A 14 16.06 -4.90 40.55
CA PRO A 14 16.97 -4.22 39.64
C PRO A 14 16.17 -3.52 38.55
N VAL A 15 16.59 -2.28 38.27
CA VAL A 15 16.13 -1.47 37.14
C VAL A 15 16.15 -2.36 35.90
N LYS A 16 14.97 -2.77 35.42
CA LYS A 16 14.85 -3.43 34.12
C LYS A 16 15.29 -2.39 33.09
N ASN A 17 16.51 -2.60 32.61
CA ASN A 17 17.19 -1.80 31.61
C ASN A 17 16.23 -1.49 30.45
N LEU A 18 15.99 -0.20 30.20
CA LEU A 18 15.22 0.31 29.06
C LEU A 18 16.04 0.35 27.75
N ASN A 19 17.16 -0.37 27.66
CA ASN A 19 17.88 -0.60 26.42
C ASN A 19 17.85 -2.09 26.08
N SER A 20 17.04 -2.43 25.08
CA SER A 20 17.43 -3.20 23.88
C SER A 20 16.20 -3.84 23.24
N GLU A 21 15.26 -3.02 22.75
CA GLU A 21 14.51 -3.46 21.57
C GLU A 21 15.38 -3.13 20.36
N PRO A 22 15.81 -4.10 19.54
CA PRO A 22 16.30 -3.79 18.22
C PRO A 22 15.11 -3.22 17.44
N ARG A 23 15.02 -1.88 17.36
CA ARG A 23 14.27 -1.20 16.30
C ARG A 23 15.00 -1.44 14.97
N SER A 24 14.95 -2.67 14.49
CA SER A 24 15.28 -2.98 13.11
C SER A 24 14.27 -4.00 12.66
N ASN A 25 13.42 -3.61 11.69
CA ASN A 25 12.77 -4.46 10.66
C ASN A 25 11.40 -3.92 10.18
N GLY A 26 10.86 -2.82 10.73
CA GLY A 26 9.58 -2.26 10.26
C GLY A 26 9.62 -1.65 8.85
N GLU A 27 10.79 -1.19 8.40
CA GLU A 27 10.96 -0.50 7.12
C GLU A 27 11.02 -1.47 5.93
N PHE A 28 11.65 -2.64 6.11
CA PHE A 28 11.66 -3.72 5.12
C PHE A 28 10.28 -4.39 4.97
N ASP A 29 9.51 -4.50 6.04
CA ASP A 29 8.15 -5.07 6.00
C ASP A 29 7.16 -4.12 5.32
N SER A 30 7.30 -2.81 5.58
CA SER A 30 6.54 -1.76 4.89
C SER A 30 6.85 -1.73 3.39
N ASN A 31 8.11 -1.92 3.00
CA ASN A 31 8.51 -2.02 1.59
C ASN A 31 7.91 -3.27 0.92
N ARG A 32 7.91 -4.43 1.58
CA ARG A 32 7.23 -5.62 1.03
C ARG A 32 5.71 -5.40 0.90
N SER A 33 5.08 -4.76 1.88
CA SER A 33 3.67 -4.41 1.82
C SER A 33 3.35 -3.49 0.64
N PHE A 34 4.19 -2.49 0.37
CA PHE A 34 4.01 -1.57 -0.75
C PHE A 34 4.17 -2.25 -2.11
N ILE A 35 5.17 -3.14 -2.26
CA ILE A 35 5.35 -3.92 -3.49
C ILE A 35 4.17 -4.86 -3.73
N ASN A 36 3.63 -5.47 -2.67
CA ASN A 36 2.43 -6.30 -2.77
C ASN A 36 1.19 -5.46 -3.17
N GLU A 37 1.00 -4.27 -2.59
CA GLU A 37 -0.10 -3.36 -2.95
C GLU A 37 -0.02 -2.89 -4.42
N ILE A 38 1.19 -2.60 -4.92
CA ILE A 38 1.40 -2.29 -6.33
C ILE A 38 1.07 -3.48 -7.21
N LYS A 39 1.50 -4.69 -6.83
CA LYS A 39 1.18 -5.91 -7.56
C LYS A 39 -0.33 -6.12 -7.64
N ASP A 40 -1.04 -5.99 -6.53
CA ASP A 40 -2.50 -6.10 -6.48
C ASP A 40 -3.19 -5.01 -7.31
N THR A 41 -2.64 -3.80 -7.32
CA THR A 41 -3.15 -2.69 -8.15
C THR A 41 -2.95 -2.96 -9.65
N LEU A 42 -1.81 -3.53 -10.04
CA LEU A 42 -1.54 -3.94 -11.43
C LEU A 42 -2.49 -5.04 -11.87
N ASP A 43 -2.73 -6.03 -11.01
CA ASP A 43 -3.67 -7.12 -11.27
C ASP A 43 -5.11 -6.57 -11.43
N LYS A 44 -5.52 -5.62 -10.58
CA LYS A 44 -6.81 -4.90 -10.70
C LYS A 44 -6.93 -4.12 -12.02
N VAL A 45 -5.88 -3.43 -12.46
CA VAL A 45 -5.91 -2.70 -13.74
C VAL A 45 -6.02 -3.66 -14.92
N SER A 46 -5.38 -4.82 -14.86
CA SER A 46 -5.54 -5.86 -15.87
C SER A 46 -6.97 -6.40 -15.92
N GLU A 47 -7.59 -6.59 -14.76
CA GLU A 47 -9.00 -6.99 -14.66
C GLU A 47 -9.94 -5.91 -15.22
N GLU A 48 -9.70 -4.64 -14.90
CA GLU A 48 -10.48 -3.52 -15.41
C GLU A 48 -10.35 -3.37 -16.94
N GLN A 49 -9.16 -3.62 -17.50
CA GLN A 49 -8.96 -3.68 -18.95
C GLN A 49 -9.78 -4.78 -19.62
N LEU A 50 -9.83 -5.97 -19.03
CA LEU A 50 -10.67 -7.08 -19.51
C LEU A 50 -12.16 -6.76 -19.39
N ASN A 51 -12.56 -6.09 -18.31
CA ASN A 51 -13.93 -5.64 -18.12
C ASN A 51 -14.33 -4.59 -19.16
N ALA A 52 -13.48 -3.60 -19.42
CA ALA A 52 -13.69 -2.61 -20.47
C ALA A 52 -13.82 -3.25 -21.86
N GLN A 53 -13.01 -4.27 -22.17
CA GLN A 53 -13.14 -5.05 -23.41
C GLN A 53 -14.48 -5.80 -23.50
N LYS A 54 -14.94 -6.40 -22.39
CA LYS A 54 -16.25 -7.07 -22.33
C LYS A 54 -17.39 -6.08 -22.53
N ILE A 55 -17.33 -4.92 -21.89
CA ILE A 55 -18.34 -3.86 -22.00
C ILE A 55 -18.38 -3.31 -23.44
N ALA A 56 -17.22 -3.08 -24.06
CA ALA A 56 -17.14 -2.67 -25.46
C ALA A 56 -17.76 -3.72 -26.39
N LYS A 57 -17.50 -5.00 -26.15
CA LYS A 57 -18.06 -6.10 -26.94
C LYS A 57 -19.57 -6.29 -26.70
N ALA A 58 -20.05 -6.14 -25.47
CA ALA A 58 -21.47 -6.18 -25.11
C ALA A 58 -22.25 -5.01 -25.75
N PHE A 59 -21.60 -3.85 -25.89
CA PHE A 59 -22.12 -2.71 -26.62
C PHE A 59 -22.24 -2.97 -28.13
N GLU A 60 -21.23 -3.59 -28.75
CA GLU A 60 -21.25 -3.95 -30.18
C GLU A 60 -22.38 -4.93 -30.55
N VAL A 61 -22.76 -5.83 -29.63
CA VAL A 61 -23.85 -6.81 -29.84
C VAL A 61 -25.24 -6.30 -29.43
N GLY A 62 -25.34 -5.07 -28.91
CA GLY A 62 -26.62 -4.43 -28.58
C GLY A 62 -27.26 -4.87 -27.26
N GLU A 63 -26.51 -5.51 -26.35
CA GLU A 63 -27.02 -5.94 -25.04
C GLU A 63 -27.14 -4.78 -24.02
N GLU A 64 -26.44 -3.65 -24.21
CA GLU A 64 -26.46 -2.52 -23.28
C GLU A 64 -26.63 -1.17 -24.00
N ASN A 65 -27.76 -0.49 -23.81
CA ASN A 65 -28.15 0.77 -24.48
C ASN A 65 -27.37 2.03 -24.00
N SER A 66 -26.29 1.89 -23.23
CA SER A 66 -25.62 3.02 -22.58
C SER A 66 -24.21 3.27 -23.12
N VAL A 67 -24.13 3.94 -24.27
CA VAL A 67 -22.89 4.51 -24.82
C VAL A 67 -22.10 5.27 -23.75
N ALA A 68 -22.80 5.97 -22.85
CA ALA A 68 -22.22 6.73 -21.76
C ALA A 68 -21.42 5.85 -20.79
N LYS A 69 -21.89 4.64 -20.48
CA LYS A 69 -21.21 3.72 -19.56
C LYS A 69 -19.90 3.18 -20.14
N VAL A 70 -19.89 2.86 -21.44
CA VAL A 70 -18.68 2.43 -22.17
C VAL A 70 -17.64 3.55 -22.18
N MET A 71 -18.06 4.78 -22.51
CA MET A 71 -17.17 5.94 -22.57
C MET A 71 -16.55 6.25 -21.21
N VAL A 72 -17.36 6.21 -20.13
CA VAL A 72 -16.85 6.39 -18.76
C VAL A 72 -15.86 5.29 -18.39
N ALA A 73 -16.18 4.02 -18.66
CA ALA A 73 -15.26 2.90 -18.37
C ALA A 73 -13.93 3.03 -19.15
N GLN A 74 -13.98 3.51 -20.39
CA GLN A 74 -12.80 3.75 -21.22
C GLN A 74 -11.97 4.94 -20.71
N GLN A 75 -12.60 6.01 -20.24
CA GLN A 75 -11.92 7.15 -19.59
C GLN A 75 -11.23 6.72 -18.30
N VAL A 76 -11.92 5.95 -17.44
CA VAL A 76 -11.39 5.42 -16.18
C VAL A 76 -10.19 4.51 -16.44
N SER A 77 -10.31 3.59 -17.39
CA SER A 77 -9.23 2.67 -17.77
C SER A 77 -8.00 3.42 -18.30
N SER A 78 -8.21 4.44 -19.14
CA SER A 78 -7.12 5.27 -19.69
C SER A 78 -6.42 6.07 -18.60
N LEU A 79 -7.17 6.64 -17.65
CA LEU A 79 -6.60 7.35 -16.50
C LEU A 79 -5.81 6.41 -15.59
N GLY A 80 -6.37 5.25 -15.27
CA GLY A 80 -5.71 4.23 -14.44
C GLY A 80 -4.41 3.73 -15.06
N PHE A 81 -4.39 3.47 -16.36
CA PHE A 81 -3.17 3.06 -17.07
C PHE A 81 -2.06 4.12 -17.02
N ASN A 82 -2.40 5.39 -17.27
CA ASN A 82 -1.43 6.49 -17.17
C ASN A 82 -0.88 6.63 -15.74
N MET A 83 -1.72 6.46 -14.73
CA MET A 83 -1.28 6.48 -13.33
C MET A 83 -0.30 5.34 -13.03
N VAL A 84 -0.58 4.12 -13.50
CA VAL A 84 0.32 2.96 -13.36
C VAL A 84 1.68 3.20 -13.99
N LEU A 85 1.74 3.77 -15.19
CA LEU A 85 3.01 4.08 -15.86
C LEU A 85 3.87 5.07 -15.04
N ASN A 86 3.23 6.07 -14.44
CA ASN A 86 3.90 7.04 -13.58
C ASN A 86 4.42 6.39 -12.30
N VAL A 87 3.62 5.52 -11.66
CA VAL A 87 4.03 4.78 -10.46
C VAL A 87 5.20 3.85 -10.76
N ARG A 88 5.16 3.09 -11.87
CA ARG A 88 6.23 2.18 -12.29
C ARG A 88 7.59 2.88 -12.34
N ASN A 89 7.65 4.05 -12.97
CA ASN A 89 8.89 4.81 -13.10
C ASN A 89 9.40 5.32 -11.74
N LYS A 90 8.48 5.73 -10.86
CA LYS A 90 8.79 6.22 -9.51
C LYS A 90 9.28 5.10 -8.58
N VAL A 91 8.73 3.90 -8.71
CA VAL A 91 9.14 2.71 -7.94
C VAL A 91 10.53 2.25 -8.39
N LEU A 92 10.79 2.25 -9.71
CA LEU A 92 12.11 1.92 -10.24
C LEU A 92 13.17 2.92 -9.79
N SER A 93 12.84 4.23 -9.76
CA SER A 93 13.77 5.24 -9.24
C SER A 93 14.02 5.06 -7.74
N ALA A 94 12.97 4.88 -6.93
CA ALA A 94 13.12 4.68 -5.49
C ALA A 94 13.98 3.44 -5.14
N TYR A 95 13.84 2.35 -5.89
CA TYR A 95 14.71 1.18 -5.73
C TYR A 95 16.18 1.49 -6.06
N ARG A 96 16.42 2.23 -7.16
CA ARG A 96 17.77 2.68 -7.53
C ARG A 96 18.35 3.64 -6.48
N ASP A 97 17.54 4.52 -5.92
CA ASP A 97 17.95 5.51 -4.91
C ASP A 97 18.39 4.83 -3.60
N ILE A 98 17.70 3.76 -3.17
CA ILE A 98 18.09 2.97 -1.98
C ILE A 98 19.45 2.29 -2.19
N ILE A 99 19.73 1.75 -3.38
CA ILE A 99 20.99 1.05 -3.68
C ILE A 99 22.17 2.03 -3.86
N ASN A 100 21.91 3.22 -4.38
CA ASN A 100 22.92 4.25 -4.58
C ASN A 100 23.15 5.13 -3.35
N MET A 101 22.41 4.91 -2.26
CA MET A 101 22.64 5.61 -1.00
C MET A 101 23.96 5.08 -0.39
N PRO A 102 24.99 5.93 -0.21
CA PRO A 102 26.20 5.50 0.48
C PRO A 102 25.87 5.19 1.95
N VAL A 103 26.33 4.04 2.41
CA VAL A 103 26.29 3.63 3.83
C VAL A 103 27.24 4.46 4.69
#